data_AF-A0AAJ2NRW1-F1
#
_entry.id   AF-A0AAJ2NRW1-F1
#
_cell.length_a   1.000
_cell.length_b   1.000
_cell.length_c   1.000
_cell.angle_alpha   90.00
_cell.angle_beta   90.00
_cell.angle_gamma   90.00
#
_symmetry.space_group_name_H-M   'P 1'
#
loop_
_entity.id
_entity.type
_entity.pdbx_description
1 polymer ?
#
loop_
_entity_poly.entity_id
_entity_poly.type
_entity_poly.pdbx_seq_one_letter_code
_entity_poly.pdbx_strand_id
1 'polypeptide(L)' 'MSNLEFSLIQQALNKINIIERCIRRIHEEYENNPEHLKNFTKQDSIVLNLQRACEASIDLA' A
#
# COMPACT_ATOMS: atom_id res chain seq x y z
N MET A 1 16.26 -11.15 -23.25
CA MET A 1 15.72 -10.13 -22.33
C MET A 1 16.78 -9.04 -22.15
N SER A 2 16.44 -7.78 -22.37
CA SER A 2 17.38 -6.66 -22.26
C SER A 2 17.56 -6.19 -20.81
N ASN A 3 18.67 -5.53 -20.49
CA ASN A 3 18.89 -4.92 -19.16
C ASN A 3 17.78 -3.92 -18.78
N LEU A 4 17.16 -3.28 -19.78
CA LEU A 4 16.05 -2.36 -19.59
C LEU A 4 14.78 -3.09 -19.13
N GLU A 5 14.45 -4.22 -19.78
CA GLU A 5 13.29 -5.05 -19.38
C GLU A 5 13.43 -5.57 -17.94
N PHE A 6 14.63 -5.99 -17.53
CA PHE A 6 14.88 -6.41 -16.16
C PHE A 6 14.66 -5.27 -15.14
N SER A 7 15.12 -4.06 -15.47
CA SER A 7 14.92 -2.87 -14.62
C SER A 7 13.43 -2.52 -14.46
N LEU A 8 12.65 -2.60 -15.55
CA LEU A 8 11.21 -2.32 -15.52
C LEU A 8 10.45 -3.34 -14.66
N ILE A 9 10.78 -4.62 -14.77
CA ILE A 9 10.18 -5.67 -13.92
C ILE A 9 10.47 -5.41 -12.44
N GLN A 10 11.71 -5.02 -12.10
CA GLN A 10 12.05 -4.69 -10.71
C GLN A 10 11.28 -3.48 -10.18
N GLN A 11 11.06 -2.45 -11.00
CA GLN A 11 10.24 -1.31 -10.62
C GLN A 11 8.80 -1.72 -10.32
N ALA A 12 8.20 -2.57 -11.16
CA ALA A 12 6.85 -3.07 -10.94
C ALA A 12 6.74 -3.89 -9.64
N LEU A 13 7.70 -4.81 -9.39
CA LEU A 13 7.74 -5.60 -8.16
C LEU A 13 7.86 -4.72 -6.91
N ASN A 14 8.63 -3.64 -6.98
CA ASN A 14 8.75 -2.71 -5.87
C ASN A 14 7.41 -2.00 -5.56
N LYS A 15 6.65 -1.60 -6.58
CA LYS A 15 5.32 -0.98 -6.39
C LYS A 15 4.31 -1.98 -5.84
N ILE A 16 4.29 -3.21 -6.34
CA ILE A 16 3.45 -4.30 -5.80
C ILE A 16 3.76 -4.53 -4.30
N ASN A 17 5.04 -4.61 -3.93
CA ASN A 17 5.45 -4.75 -2.53
C ASN A 17 5.01 -3.58 -1.66
N ILE A 18 4.94 -2.35 -2.19
CA ILE A 18 4.39 -1.20 -1.47
C ILE A 18 2.89 -1.40 -1.22
N ILE A 19 2.13 -1.75 -2.26
CA ILE A 19 0.68 -1.97 -2.19
C ILE A 19 0.35 -3.04 -1.13
N GLU A 20 1.03 -4.19 -1.17
CA GLU A 20 0.80 -5.29 -0.22
C GLU A 20 1.05 -4.87 1.24
N ARG A 21 2.14 -4.15 1.50
CA ARG A 21 2.44 -3.64 2.85
C ARG A 21 1.39 -2.64 3.32
N CYS A 22 0.93 -1.75 2.44
CA CYS A 22 -0.10 -0.77 2.77
C CYS A 22 -1.43 -1.45 3.13
N ILE A 23 -1.87 -2.43 2.32
CA ILE A 23 -3.08 -3.20 2.58
C ILE A 23 -2.97 -3.97 3.90
N ARG A 24 -1.84 -4.65 4.15
CA ARG A 24 -1.60 -5.33 5.42
C ARG A 24 -1.71 -4.36 6.60
N ARG A 25 -1.14 -3.16 6.48
CA ARG A 25 -1.19 -2.17 7.56
C ARG A 25 -2.60 -1.67 7.83
N ILE A 26 -3.42 -1.48 6.79
CA ILE A 26 -4.84 -1.14 6.94
C ILE A 26 -5.56 -2.22 7.77
N HIS A 27 -5.33 -3.50 7.45
CA HIS A 27 -5.92 -4.60 8.21
C HIS A 27 -5.43 -4.68 9.66
N GLU A 28 -4.14 -4.45 9.91
CA GLU A 28 -3.57 -4.39 11.26
C GLU A 28 -4.18 -3.25 12.10
N GLU A 29 -4.39 -2.08 11.52
CA GLU A 29 -4.96 -0.95 12.24
C GLU A 29 -6.45 -1.14 12.51
N TYR A 30 -7.19 -1.64 11.51
CA TYR A 30 -8.62 -1.89 11.62
C TYR A 30 -8.94 -3.07 12.52
N GLU A 31 -8.15 -4.15 12.48
CA GLU A 31 -8.28 -5.36 13.30
C GLU A 31 -9.69 -5.98 13.29
N ASN A 32 -10.46 -5.79 12.21
CA ASN A 32 -11.88 -6.17 12.12
C ASN A 32 -12.75 -5.63 13.27
N ASN A 33 -12.33 -4.51 13.87
CA ASN A 33 -13.01 -3.88 14.99
C ASN A 33 -13.43 -2.44 14.63
N PRO A 34 -14.72 -2.19 14.37
CA PRO A 34 -15.22 -0.85 14.05
C PRO A 34 -14.91 0.21 15.11
N GLU A 35 -14.74 -0.18 16.39
CA GLU A 35 -14.38 0.76 17.46
C GLU A 35 -12.99 1.37 17.27
N HIS A 36 -12.09 0.70 16.51
CA HIS A 36 -10.79 1.26 16.16
C HIS A 36 -10.89 2.51 15.28
N LEU A 37 -12.00 2.65 14.56
CA LEU A 37 -12.29 3.88 13.81
C LEU A 37 -12.69 5.04 14.71
N LYS A 38 -12.78 4.90 16.04
CA LYS A 38 -12.89 6.05 16.97
C LYS A 38 -11.54 6.61 17.37
N ASN A 39 -10.44 5.90 17.09
CA ASN A 39 -9.09 6.38 17.34
C ASN A 39 -8.55 7.10 16.10
N PHE A 40 -8.38 8.42 16.19
CA PHE A 40 -7.91 9.23 15.05
C PHE A 40 -6.53 8.85 14.54
N THR A 41 -5.61 8.42 15.40
CA THR A 41 -4.29 7.93 14.94
C THR A 41 -4.41 6.68 14.08
N LYS A 42 -5.34 5.77 14.42
CA LYS A 42 -5.61 4.58 13.60
C LYS A 42 -6.28 4.96 12.28
N GLN A 43 -7.23 5.89 12.30
CA GLN A 43 -7.85 6.42 11.08
C GLN A 43 -6.81 7.05 10.14
N ASP A 44 -5.96 7.93 10.66
CA ASP A 44 -4.90 8.60 9.89
C ASP A 44 -3.95 7.57 9.27
N SER A 45 -3.57 6.55 10.03
CA SER A 45 -2.76 5.43 9.54
C SER A 45 -3.46 4.67 8.40
N ILE A 46 -4.75 4.38 8.52
CA ILE A 46 -5.55 3.70 7.48
C ILE A 46 -5.62 4.57 6.22
N VAL A 47 -5.98 5.86 6.34
CA VAL A 47 -6.10 6.79 5.21
C VAL A 47 -4.76 6.97 4.50
N LEU A 48 -3.67 7.14 5.25
CA LEU A 48 -2.32 7.28 4.68
C LEU A 48 -1.89 6.05 3.91
N ASN A 49 -2.12 4.85 4.43
CA ASN A 49 -1.78 3.62 3.73
C ASN A 49 -2.67 3.38 2.50
N LEU A 50 -3.96 3.77 2.56
CA LEU A 50 -4.84 3.73 1.40
C LEU A 50 -4.34 4.65 0.29
N GLN A 51 -3.99 5.89 0.62
CA GLN A 51 -3.42 6.85 -0.34
C GLN A 51 -2.15 6.30 -0.99
N ARG A 52 -1.20 5.78 -0.19
CA ARG A 52 0.06 5.20 -0.71
C ARG A 52 -0.17 4.00 -1.63
N ALA A 53 -1.15 3.15 -1.31
CA ALA A 53 -1.53 2.04 -2.17
C ALA A 53 -2.08 2.54 -3.52
N CYS A 54 -2.92 3.59 -3.50
CA CYS A 54 -3.43 4.22 -4.72
C CYS A 54 -2.30 4.85 -5.56
N GLU A 55 -1.39 5.60 -4.95
CA GLU A 55 -0.23 6.20 -5.63
C GLU A 55 0.66 5.12 -6.29
N ALA A 56 0.98 4.05 -5.56
CA ALA A 56 1.76 2.95 -6.12
C ALA A 56 1.02 2.19 -7.24
N SER A 57 -0.31 2.17 -7.22
CA SER A 57 -1.13 1.58 -8.27
C SER A 57 -1.18 2.46 -9.52
N ILE A 58 -1.22 3.79 -9.34
CA ILE A 58 -1.14 4.76 -10.44
C ILE A 58 0.24 4.68 -11.11
N ASP A 59 1.31 4.57 -10.33
CA ASP A 59 2.67 4.40 -10.85
C ASP A 59 2.87 3.11 -11.69
N LEU A 60 1.99 2.13 -11.54
CA LEU A 60 2.01 0.86 -12.30
C LEU A 60 1.22 0.91 -13.61
N ALA A 61 0.26 1.84 -13.76
CA ALA A 61 -0.68 1.92 -14.88
C ALA A 61 -0.07 2.64 -16.09
#